data_AF-A0A661SMN2-F1
#
_entry.id   AF-A0A661SMN2-F1
#
_cell.length_a   1.000
_cell.length_b   1.000
_cell.length_c   1.000
_cell.angle_alpha   90.00
_cell.angle_beta   90.00
_cell.angle_gamma   90.00
#
_symmetry.space_group_name_H-M   'P 1'
#
loop_
_entity.id
_entity.type
_entity.pdbx_description
1 polymer ?
#
loop_
_entity_poly.entity_id
_entity_poly.type
_entity_poly.pdbx_seq_one_letter_code
_entity_poly.pdbx_strand_id
1 'polypeptide(L)'
;ILDILIEFKYVPLGKVKLTGEQVKNMSREELRQLKPVKAAADEAEKQLNNYQQTLTEHYGDILRLRTYTVVAVGYDRLVWQ
;
A
#
# COMPACT_ATOMS: atom_id res chain seq x y z
N ILE A 1 11.12 -4.78 -19.73
CA ILE A 1 10.55 -3.71 -18.89
C ILE A 1 9.28 -4.28 -18.25
N LEU A 2 9.07 -4.07 -16.96
CA LEU A 2 7.88 -4.52 -16.23
C LEU A 2 7.01 -3.29 -15.97
N ASP A 3 5.70 -3.42 -16.13
CA ASP A 3 4.74 -2.35 -15.87
C ASP A 3 4.32 -2.45 -14.41
N ILE A 4 4.68 -1.45 -13.60
CA ILE A 4 4.44 -1.50 -12.16
C ILE A 4 3.12 -0.79 -11.84
N LEU A 5 2.21 -1.51 -11.18
CA LEU A 5 0.97 -0.97 -10.64
C LEU A 5 1.04 -1.02 -9.12
N ILE A 6 1.01 0.15 -8.48
CA ILE A 6 1.05 0.28 -7.02
C ILE A 6 -0.26 0.88 -6.55
N GLU A 7 -0.93 0.20 -5.61
CA GLU A 7 -1.98 0.82 -4.80
C GLU A 7 -1.37 1.24 -3.47
N PHE A 8 -1.37 2.55 -3.22
CA PHE A 8 -0.71 3.15 -2.06
C PHE A 8 -1.74 3.72 -1.07
N LYS A 9 -1.66 3.29 0.18
CA LYS A 9 -2.49 3.78 1.28
C LYS A 9 -1.66 4.45 2.37
N TYR A 10 -2.29 5.42 3.02
CA TYR A 10 -1.73 6.09 4.19
C TYR A 10 -2.56 5.83 5.45
N VAL A 11 -1.86 5.42 6.51
CA VAL A 11 -2.39 5.40 7.88
C VAL A 11 -1.66 6.46 8.72
N PRO A 12 -2.34 7.53 9.17
CA PRO A 12 -1.71 8.52 10.05
C PRO A 12 -1.47 7.95 11.45
N LEU A 13 -0.41 8.44 12.11
CA LEU A 13 -0.02 8.02 13.47
C LEU A 13 -1.18 8.13 14.48
N GLY A 14 -2.04 9.14 14.35
CA GLY A 14 -3.21 9.31 15.20
C GLY A 14 -4.22 8.16 15.14
N LYS A 15 -4.29 7.40 14.03
CA LYS A 15 -5.16 6.22 13.90
C LYS A 15 -4.59 4.99 14.61
N VAL A 16 -3.26 4.88 14.69
CA VAL A 16 -2.58 3.78 15.39
C VAL A 16 -2.26 4.13 16.84
N LYS A 17 -2.38 5.40 17.24
CA LYS A 17 -2.12 5.92 18.60
C LYS A 17 -0.67 5.65 19.08
N LEU A 18 0.27 5.72 18.14
CA LEU A 18 1.71 5.53 18.37
C LEU A 18 2.48 6.76 17.90
N THR A 19 3.66 6.99 18.47
CA THR A 19 4.60 8.01 17.96
C THR A 19 5.32 7.49 16.71
N GLY A 20 5.92 8.40 15.93
CA GLY A 20 6.73 8.02 14.77
C GLY A 20 7.91 7.12 15.16
N GLU A 21 8.55 7.39 16.29
CA GLU A 21 9.66 6.59 16.82
C GLU A 21 9.22 5.17 17.20
N GLN A 22 8.05 5.03 17.84
CA GLN A 22 7.50 3.71 18.16
C GLN A 22 7.23 2.90 16.90
N VAL A 23 6.58 3.50 15.90
CA VAL A 23 6.29 2.85 14.61
C VAL A 23 7.57 2.47 13.87
N LYS A 24 8.60 3.31 13.90
CA LYS A 24 9.90 3.06 13.25
C LYS A 24 10.63 1.84 13.82
N ASN A 25 10.42 1.54 15.11
CA ASN A 25 11.07 0.42 15.79
C ASN A 25 10.28 -0.90 15.70
N MET A 26 9.07 -0.88 15.13
CA MET A 26 8.27 -2.10 14.91
C MET A 26 8.74 -2.85 13.66
N SER A 27 8.69 -4.18 13.72
CA SER A 27 8.82 -5.03 12.55
C SER A 27 7.64 -4.88 11.60
N ARG A 28 7.82 -5.30 10.34
CA ARG A 28 6.75 -5.31 9.35
C ARG A 28 5.58 -6.19 9.79
N GLU A 29 5.87 -7.32 10.42
CA GLU A 29 4.88 -8.27 10.91
C GLU A 29 4.05 -7.65 12.02
N GLU A 30 4.66 -6.92 12.96
CA GLU A 30 3.94 -6.17 14.00
C GLU A 30 3.09 -5.04 13.41
N LEU A 31 3.62 -4.28 12.44
CA LEU A 31 2.86 -3.22 11.76
C LEU A 31 1.63 -3.77 11.04
N ARG A 32 1.73 -4.96 10.43
CA ARG A 32 0.59 -5.63 9.77
C ARG A 32 -0.51 -6.06 10.74
N GLN A 33 -0.20 -6.25 12.03
CA GLN A 33 -1.21 -6.58 13.05
C GLN A 33 -1.99 -5.35 13.55
N LEU A 34 -1.51 -4.13 13.28
CA LEU A 34 -2.25 -2.92 13.64
C LEU A 34 -3.56 -2.86 12.85
N LYS A 35 -4.70 -2.86 13.55
CA LYS A 35 -6.04 -2.86 12.92
C LYS A 35 -6.19 -1.83 11.78
N PRO A 36 -5.77 -0.55 11.93
CA PRO A 36 -5.88 0.43 10.85
C PRO A 36 -5.02 0.09 9.63
N VAL A 37 -3.85 -0.53 9.85
CA VAL A 37 -2.91 -0.93 8.78
C VAL A 37 -3.46 -2.14 8.03
N LYS A 38 -3.97 -3.13 8.76
CA LYS A 38 -4.64 -4.29 8.15
C LYS A 38 -5.83 -3.85 7.29
N ALA A 39 -6.69 -2.99 7.82
CA ALA A 39 -7.85 -2.50 7.07
C ALA A 39 -7.43 -1.77 5.78
N ALA A 40 -6.39 -0.93 5.85
CA ALA A 40 -5.86 -0.25 4.66
C ALA A 40 -5.24 -1.23 3.65
N ALA A 41 -4.55 -2.28 4.12
CA ALA A 41 -3.98 -3.30 3.25
C ALA A 41 -5.08 -4.11 2.52
N ASP A 42 -6.11 -4.53 3.25
CA ASP A 42 -7.25 -5.25 2.69
C ASP A 42 -8.03 -4.38 1.67
N GLU A 43 -8.14 -3.07 1.92
CA GLU A 43 -8.74 -2.12 0.96
C GLU A 43 -7.87 -1.93 -0.29
N ALA A 44 -6.55 -1.77 -0.11
CA ALA A 44 -5.60 -1.63 -1.20
C ALA A 44 -5.63 -2.85 -2.13
N GLU A 45 -5.70 -4.06 -1.57
CA GLU A 45 -5.73 -5.30 -2.36
C GLU A 45 -6.99 -5.38 -3.22
N LYS A 46 -8.15 -5.02 -2.67
CA LYS A 46 -9.41 -4.99 -3.43
C LYS A 46 -9.35 -4.00 -4.59
N GLN A 47 -8.82 -2.79 -4.35
CA GLN A 47 -8.73 -1.76 -5.40
C GLN A 47 -7.70 -2.14 -6.47
N LEU A 48 -6.54 -2.68 -6.05
CA LEU A 48 -5.50 -3.14 -6.96
C LEU A 48 -6.00 -4.24 -7.89
N ASN A 49 -6.78 -5.20 -7.38
CA ASN A 49 -7.38 -6.26 -8.20
C ASN A 49 -8.33 -5.68 -9.26
N ASN A 50 -9.16 -4.70 -8.89
CA ASN A 50 -10.05 -4.03 -9.85
C ASN A 50 -9.24 -3.29 -10.93
N TYR A 51 -8.21 -2.54 -10.55
CA TYR A 51 -7.36 -1.82 -11.51
C TYR A 51 -6.58 -2.76 -12.42
N GLN A 52 -6.04 -3.85 -11.88
CA GLN A 52 -5.35 -4.87 -12.65
C GLN A 52 -6.28 -5.50 -13.69
N GLN A 53 -7.51 -5.85 -13.29
CA GLN A 53 -8.51 -6.41 -14.21
C GLN A 53 -8.80 -5.44 -15.34
N THR A 54 -9.15 -4.18 -15.03
CA THR A 54 -9.46 -3.16 -16.04
C THR A 54 -8.28 -2.95 -17.00
N LEU A 55 -7.05 -2.82 -16.50
CA LEU A 55 -5.88 -2.64 -17.37
C LEU A 55 -5.61 -3.86 -18.25
N THR A 56 -5.82 -5.07 -17.72
CA THR A 56 -5.66 -6.30 -18.51
C THR A 56 -6.74 -6.42 -19.59
N GLU A 57 -7.98 -6.04 -19.28
CA GLU A 57 -9.08 -6.05 -20.27
C GLU A 57 -8.86 -5.04 -21.41
N HIS A 58 -8.32 -3.87 -21.11
CA HIS A 58 -8.10 -2.82 -22.12
C HIS A 58 -6.82 -3.00 -22.94
N TYR A 59 -5.74 -3.48 -22.32
CA TYR A 59 -4.41 -3.53 -22.95
C TYR A 59 -3.90 -4.96 -23.21
N GLY A 60 -4.59 -5.99 -22.70
CA GLY A 60 -4.20 -7.38 -22.86
C GLY A 60 -2.77 -7.65 -22.41
N ASP A 61 -2.08 -8.52 -23.15
CA ASP A 61 -0.70 -8.94 -22.84
C ASP A 61 0.37 -7.88 -23.18
N ILE A 62 -0.03 -6.70 -23.66
CA ILE A 62 0.89 -5.58 -23.92
C ILE A 62 1.50 -5.10 -22.60
N LEU A 63 0.70 -5.01 -21.53
CA LEU A 63 1.17 -4.64 -20.21
C LEU A 63 1.62 -5.88 -19.43
N ARG A 64 2.89 -5.90 -19.01
CA ARG A 64 3.45 -6.94 -18.13
C ARG A 64 3.33 -6.49 -16.68
N LEU A 65 2.10 -6.44 -16.19
CA LEU A 65 1.77 -5.88 -14.88
C LEU A 65 2.42 -6.65 -13.73
N ARG A 66 3.09 -5.92 -12.85
CA ARG A 66 3.51 -6.35 -11.51
C ARG A 66 2.83 -5.45 -10.50
N THR A 67 2.06 -6.07 -9.61
CA THR A 67 1.17 -5.36 -8.71
C THR A 67 1.71 -5.38 -7.29
N TYR A 68 1.59 -4.24 -6.59
CA TYR A 68 1.99 -4.12 -5.19
C TYR A 68 0.97 -3.31 -4.41
N THR A 69 0.62 -3.78 -3.22
CA THR A 69 -0.04 -2.96 -2.21
C THR A 69 1.01 -2.40 -1.26
N VAL A 70 0.95 -1.11 -1.01
CA VAL A 70 1.85 -0.42 -0.08
C VAL A 70 1.02 0.36 0.91
N VAL A 71 1.11 0.00 2.18
CA VAL A 71 0.53 0.79 3.27
C VAL A 71 1.66 1.43 4.02
N ALA A 72 1.65 2.73 4.08
CA ALA A 72 2.65 3.46 4.80
C ALA A 72 2.00 4.05 6.07
N VAL A 73 2.71 3.96 7.20
CA VAL A 73 2.18 4.15 8.56
C VAL A 73 2.92 5.28 9.24
N GLY A 74 2.39 6.50 9.15
CA GLY A 74 3.10 7.71 9.59
C GLY A 74 4.36 8.00 8.77
N TYR A 75 4.61 9.28 8.46
CA TYR A 75 5.85 9.72 7.80
C TYR A 75 6.23 11.11 8.29
N ASP A 76 7.53 11.38 8.39
CA ASP A 76 8.02 12.74 8.63
C ASP A 76 8.05 13.57 7.34
N ARG A 77 8.41 12.98 6.18
CA ARG A 77 8.17 13.53 4.82
C ARG A 77 8.16 12.45 3.73
N LEU A 78 7.38 12.67 2.68
CA LEU A 78 7.46 11.97 1.38
C LEU A 78 7.41 13.02 0.26
N VAL A 79 8.27 12.91 -0.74
CA VAL A 79 8.34 13.79 -1.93
C VAL A 79 8.59 12.91 -3.15
N TRP A 80 7.87 13.17 -4.26
CA TRP A 80 7.89 12.34 -5.47
C TRP A 80 8.14 13.17 -6.74
N GLN A 81 8.68 12.54 -7.79
CA GLN A 81 8.67 12.99 -9.19
C GLN A 81 8.55 11.77 -10.10
#